data_AF-A0A973SFV9-F1
#
_entry.id   AF-A0A973SFV9-F1
#
_cell.length_a   1.000
_cell.length_b   1.000
_cell.length_c   1.000
_cell.angle_alpha   90.00
_cell.angle_beta   90.00
_cell.angle_gamma   90.00
#
_symmetry.space_group_name_H-M   'P 1'
#
loop_
_entity.id
_entity.type
_entity.pdbx_description
1 polymer ?
#
loop_
_entity_poly.entity_id
_entity_poly.type
_entity_poly.pdbx_seq_one_letter_code
_entity_poly.pdbx_strand_id
1 'polypeptide(L)'
;MAGPTELGTTDRTVGSTRLARLVREASHIGGPDQTAPAYRTLAQSVRALILDGRIALRTRVPAERDLAAALGMSRTTVTAAYDLLREDGFLES
;
A
#
# COMPACT_ATOMS: atom_id res chain seq x y z
N MET A 1 33.85 25.72 -3.17
CA MET A 1 32.98 26.58 -4.00
C MET A 1 31.71 25.79 -4.30
N ALA A 2 30.56 26.44 -4.16
CA ALA A 2 29.20 25.88 -4.07
C ALA A 2 28.83 24.83 -5.16
N GLY A 3 27.93 23.87 -4.90
CA GLY A 3 26.88 23.92 -3.89
C GLY A 3 26.23 22.57 -3.55
N PRO A 4 25.52 22.51 -2.40
CA PRO A 4 24.62 21.42 -2.07
C PRO A 4 23.18 21.84 -2.42
N THR A 5 22.66 21.38 -3.57
CA THR A 5 21.21 21.49 -3.82
C THR A 5 20.70 20.45 -4.82
N GLU A 6 21.08 19.19 -4.64
CA GLU A 6 20.24 18.10 -5.14
C GLU A 6 19.17 17.81 -4.08
N LEU A 7 18.15 18.68 -4.04
CA LEU A 7 16.85 18.31 -3.50
C LEU A 7 16.24 17.28 -4.46
N GLY A 8 16.77 16.07 -4.41
CA GLY A 8 16.07 14.90 -4.89
C GLY A 8 14.86 14.73 -4.00
N THR A 9 13.76 15.42 -4.31
CA THR A 9 12.40 14.94 -4.05
C THR A 9 12.27 13.63 -4.82
N THR A 10 12.95 12.60 -4.32
CA THR A 10 12.88 11.26 -4.87
C THR A 10 11.48 10.84 -4.51
N ASP A 11 10.58 10.94 -5.48
CA ASP A 11 9.24 10.37 -5.46
C ASP A 11 9.40 8.93 -5.01
N ARG A 12 9.26 8.69 -3.70
CA ARG A 12 9.51 7.37 -3.11
C ARG A 12 8.35 6.53 -3.57
N THR A 13 8.52 5.83 -4.69
CA THR A 13 7.55 4.89 -5.24
C THR A 13 7.78 3.54 -4.60
N VAL A 14 6.71 2.89 -4.15
CA VAL A 14 6.77 1.48 -3.76
C VAL A 14 6.36 0.65 -4.97
N GLY A 15 7.27 -0.22 -5.42
CA GLY A 15 6.95 -1.18 -6.48
C GLY A 15 5.90 -2.19 -6.02
N SER A 16 5.02 -2.58 -6.94
CA SER A 16 3.90 -3.52 -6.76
C SER A 16 4.32 -4.84 -6.12
N THR A 17 5.43 -5.42 -6.56
CA THR A 17 5.97 -6.67 -6.01
C THR A 17 6.39 -6.52 -4.55
N ARG A 18 7.01 -5.39 -4.20
CA ARG A 18 7.44 -5.12 -2.82
C ARG A 18 6.24 -4.91 -1.91
N LEU A 19 5.24 -4.13 -2.38
CA LEU A 19 4.00 -3.92 -1.64
C LEU A 19 3.26 -5.25 -1.43
N ALA A 20 3.11 -6.06 -2.47
CA ALA A 20 2.41 -7.32 -2.41
C ALA A 20 3.07 -8.31 -1.43
N ARG A 21 4.40 -8.33 -1.37
CA ARG A 21 5.14 -9.13 -0.38
C ARG A 21 4.87 -8.66 1.05
N LEU A 22 4.96 -7.35 1.29
CA LEU A 22 4.71 -6.77 2.61
C LEU A 22 3.26 -7.01 3.07
N VAL A 23 2.29 -6.86 2.17
CA VAL A 23 0.88 -7.13 2.45
C VAL A 23 0.67 -8.58 2.85
N ARG A 24 1.25 -9.53 2.11
CA ARG A 24 1.17 -10.96 2.48
C ARG A 24 1.77 -11.24 3.85
N GLU A 25 2.89 -10.63 4.17
CA GLU A 25 3.53 -10.76 5.48
C GLU A 25 2.67 -10.15 6.60
N ALA A 26 2.04 -9.00 6.36
CA ALA A 26 1.15 -8.34 7.31
C ALA A 26 -0.19 -9.05 7.48
N SER A 27 -0.72 -9.68 6.43
CA SER A 27 -1.98 -10.43 6.48
C SER A 27 -1.89 -11.68 7.37
N HIS A 28 -0.69 -12.21 7.64
CA HIS A 28 -0.49 -13.26 8.65
C HIS A 28 -0.74 -12.79 10.08
N ILE A 29 -0.80 -11.47 10.32
CA ILE A 29 -0.93 -10.84 11.64
C ILE A 29 -2.41 -10.51 11.96
N GLY A 30 -3.33 -10.72 11.01
CA GLY A 30 -4.76 -10.56 11.21
C GLY A 30 -5.35 -11.74 11.97
N GLY A 31 -5.89 -11.49 13.16
CA GLY A 31 -6.68 -12.46 13.92
C GLY A 31 -7.88 -13.00 13.14
N PRO A 32 -8.53 -14.07 13.63
CA PRO A 32 -9.41 -14.96 12.86
C PRO A 32 -10.79 -14.36 12.51
N ASP A 33 -10.84 -13.22 11.85
CA ASP A 33 -12.05 -12.68 11.23
C ASP A 33 -11.98 -12.92 9.72
N GLN A 34 -12.00 -14.20 9.35
CA GLN A 34 -12.02 -14.72 7.97
C GLN A 34 -13.25 -14.24 7.17
N THR A 35 -14.18 -13.54 7.83
CA THR A 35 -15.44 -13.01 7.29
C THR A 35 -15.30 -11.58 6.77
N ALA A 36 -14.22 -10.87 7.11
CA ALA A 36 -14.01 -9.52 6.59
C ALA A 36 -13.84 -9.56 5.05
N PRO A 37 -14.51 -8.66 4.30
CA PRO A 37 -14.33 -8.58 2.85
C PRO A 37 -12.86 -8.40 2.48
N ALA A 38 -12.40 -9.10 1.43
CA ALA A 38 -10.98 -9.14 1.04
C ALA A 38 -10.34 -7.75 0.84
N TYR A 39 -11.11 -6.76 0.35
CA TYR A 39 -10.63 -5.39 0.18
C TYR A 39 -10.33 -4.70 1.51
N ARG A 40 -11.11 -5.02 2.56
CA ARG A 40 -10.95 -4.45 3.90
C ARG A 40 -9.71 -5.02 4.59
N THR A 41 -9.49 -6.34 4.48
CA THR A 41 -8.27 -6.99 4.96
C THR A 41 -7.02 -6.47 4.25
N LEU A 42 -7.12 -6.24 2.95
CA LEU A 42 -6.06 -5.60 2.16
C LEU A 42 -5.77 -4.18 2.65
N ALA A 43 -6.80 -3.34 2.80
CA ALA A 43 -6.65 -1.97 3.30
C ALA A 43 -6.04 -1.94 4.71
N GLN A 44 -6.49 -2.81 5.62
CA GLN A 44 -5.93 -2.92 6.97
C GLN A 44 -4.46 -3.33 6.95
N SER A 45 -4.09 -4.30 6.11
CA SER A 45 -2.69 -4.75 5.98
C SER A 45 -1.80 -3.61 5.48
N VAL A 46 -2.25 -2.87 4.45
CA VAL A 46 -1.51 -1.71 3.92
C VAL A 46 -1.41 -0.61 4.99
N ARG A 47 -2.49 -0.32 5.69
CA ARG A 47 -2.52 0.66 6.80
C ARG A 47 -1.52 0.30 7.89
N ALA A 48 -1.51 -0.96 8.34
CA ALA A 48 -0.58 -1.44 9.35
C ALA A 48 0.88 -1.25 8.89
N LEU A 49 1.19 -1.53 7.62
CA LEU A 49 2.54 -1.33 7.06
C LEU A 49 2.95 0.15 6.98
N ILE A 50 2.00 1.06 6.74
CA ILE A 50 2.27 2.50 6.75
C ILE A 50 2.53 2.97 8.19
N LEU A 51 1.71 2.53 9.14
CA LEU A 51 1.87 2.86 10.57
C LEU A 51 3.16 2.28 11.17
N ASP A 52 3.58 1.08 10.72
CA ASP A 52 4.87 0.47 11.06
C ASP A 52 6.07 1.18 10.41
N GLY A 53 5.83 2.11 9.48
CA GLY A 53 6.86 2.86 8.76
C GLY A 53 7.56 2.07 7.64
N ARG A 54 7.08 0.85 7.32
CA ARG A 54 7.61 0.04 6.20
C ARG A 54 7.25 0.60 4.84
N ILE A 55 6.14 1.33 4.78
CA ILE A 55 5.73 2.16 3.65
C ILE A 55 5.80 3.61 4.12
N ALA A 56 6.65 4.42 3.51
CA ALA A 56 6.77 5.83 3.88
C ALA A 56 5.47 6.57 3.52
N LEU A 57 5.00 7.44 4.42
CA LEU A 57 3.93 8.39 4.14
C LEU A 57 4.27 9.21 2.88
N ARG A 58 3.26 9.54 2.07
CA ARG A 58 3.40 10.23 0.77
C ARG A 58 4.15 9.42 -0.30
N THR A 59 4.32 8.11 -0.12
CA THR A 59 4.81 7.21 -1.16
C THR A 59 3.74 7.02 -2.22
N ARG A 60 4.12 7.18 -3.49
CA ARG A 60 3.23 6.79 -4.59
C ARG A 60 3.01 5.29 -4.57
N VAL A 61 1.74 4.92 -4.47
CA VAL A 61 1.31 3.53 -4.56
C VAL A 61 1.34 3.05 -6.01
N PRO A 62 1.64 1.75 -6.22
CA PRO A 62 1.60 1.15 -7.54
C PRO A 62 0.18 1.17 -8.08
N ALA A 63 0.07 1.12 -9.42
CA ALA A 63 -1.21 1.05 -10.10
C ALA A 63 -2.03 -0.15 -9.59
N GLU A 64 -3.34 0.04 -9.45
CA GLU A 64 -4.26 -0.97 -8.91
C GLU A 64 -4.15 -2.30 -9.67
N ARG A 65 -3.98 -2.23 -11.00
CA ARG A 65 -3.83 -3.39 -11.88
C ARG A 65 -2.56 -4.17 -11.58
N ASP A 66 -1.48 -3.47 -11.30
CA ASP A 66 -0.16 -4.07 -11.06
C ASP A 66 -0.14 -4.74 -9.68
N LEU A 67 -0.71 -4.08 -8.67
CA LEU A 67 -0.88 -4.68 -7.35
C LEU A 67 -1.84 -5.87 -7.36
N ALA A 68 -2.96 -5.77 -8.10
CA ALA A 68 -3.90 -6.87 -8.28
C ALA A 68 -3.24 -8.10 -8.88
N ALA A 69 -2.45 -7.92 -9.95
CA ALA A 69 -1.68 -8.99 -10.57
C ALA A 69 -0.65 -9.58 -9.60
N ALA A 70 0.08 -8.73 -8.87
CA ALA A 70 1.06 -9.19 -7.88
C ALA A 70 0.41 -9.96 -6.72
N LEU A 71 -0.77 -9.56 -6.25
CA LEU A 71 -1.49 -10.22 -5.17
C LEU A 71 -2.34 -11.42 -5.61
N GLY A 72 -2.64 -11.55 -6.91
CA GLY A 72 -3.59 -12.55 -7.42
C GLY A 72 -5.05 -12.21 -7.09
N MET A 73 -5.36 -10.92 -6.89
CA MET A 73 -6.69 -10.43 -6.55
C MET A 73 -7.38 -9.75 -7.74
N SER A 74 -8.71 -9.61 -7.68
CA SER A 74 -9.45 -8.81 -8.65
C SER A 74 -9.13 -7.32 -8.52
N ARG A 75 -9.06 -6.61 -9.65
CA ARG A 75 -8.84 -5.15 -9.66
C ARG A 75 -9.86 -4.41 -8.79
N THR A 76 -11.14 -4.81 -8.83
CA THR A 76 -12.22 -4.24 -8.01
C THR A 76 -11.94 -4.33 -6.52
N THR A 77 -11.33 -5.42 -6.05
CA THR A 77 -10.91 -5.59 -4.65
C THR A 77 -9.80 -4.62 -4.28
N VAL A 78 -8.81 -4.44 -5.16
CA VAL A 78 -7.71 -3.48 -4.95
C VAL A 78 -8.21 -2.05 -4.99
N THR A 79 -9.08 -1.71 -5.95
CA THR A 79 -9.73 -0.40 -6.06
C THR A 79 -10.49 -0.07 -4.78
N ALA A 80 -11.33 -0.98 -4.28
CA ALA A 80 -12.07 -0.77 -3.03
C ALA A 80 -11.14 -0.63 -1.82
N ALA A 81 -10.00 -1.33 -1.79
CA ALA A 81 -9.02 -1.17 -0.72
C ALA A 81 -8.31 0.19 -0.77
N TYR A 82 -7.96 0.66 -1.98
CA TYR A 82 -7.37 1.99 -2.17
C TYR A 82 -8.37 3.11 -1.87
N ASP A 83 -9.65 2.91 -2.16
CA ASP A 83 -10.72 3.85 -1.83
C ASP A 83 -10.80 4.03 -0.32
N LEU A 84 -10.90 2.94 0.45
CA LEU A 84 -10.86 2.99 1.93
C LEU A 84 -9.61 3.70 2.46
N LEU A 85 -8.45 3.47 1.86
CA LEU A 85 -7.21 4.11 2.28
C LEU A 85 -7.18 5.62 1.96
N ARG A 86 -7.87 6.06 0.90
CA ARG A 86 -8.07 7.49 0.63
C ARG A 86 -9.05 8.10 1.62
N GLU A 87 -10.14 7.41 1.92
CA GLU A 87 -11.12 7.84 2.92
C GLU A 87 -10.50 8.00 4.31
N ASP A 88 -9.61 7.09 4.73
CA ASP A 88 -8.88 7.16 6.01
C ASP A 88 -7.64 8.10 5.94
N GLY A 89 -7.36 8.72 4.78
CA GLY A 89 -6.30 9.73 4.60
C GLY A 89 -4.88 9.19 4.45
N PHE A 90 -4.69 7.89 4.19
CA PHE A 90 -3.36 7.30 3.95
C PHE A 90 -2.86 7.44 2.52
N LEU A 91 -3.76 7.58 1.55
CA LEU A 91 -3.43 7.75 0.15
C LEU A 91 -3.98 9.07 -0.37
N GLU A 92 -3.19 9.73 -1.21
CA GLU A 92 -3.60 10.89 -1.98
C GLU A 92 -3.26 10.60 -3.45
N SER A 93 -4.15 11.04 -4.35
CA SER A 93 -4.09 10.74 -5.80
C SER A 93 -2.89 11.39 -6.49
#